data_AF-A0A418VEA9-F1
#
_entry.id   AF-A0A418VEA9-F1
#
_cell.length_a   1.000
_cell.length_b   1.000
_cell.length_c   1.000
_cell.angle_alpha   90.00
_cell.angle_beta   90.00
_cell.angle_gamma   90.00
#
_symmetry.space_group_name_H-M   'P 1'
#
loop_
_entity.id
_entity.type
_entity.pdbx_description
1 polymer ?
#
loop_
_entity_poly.entity_id
_entity_poly.type
_entity_poly.pdbx_seq_one_letter_code
_entity_poly.pdbx_strand_id
1 'polypeptide(L)'
;MPRRPTRTVSEAQIEQQVREVFARRGYLSVKTEAGKSGHRLPVGFPDGLAFLPVRGTRFALVALVELKTRSGKLSPDQVKYHALLRSHALQPLIIRDAESADALAAEGRELRRRIEALLQENP
;
A
#
# COMPACT_ATOMS: atom_id res chain seq x y z
N MET A 1 -1.32 -30.34 27.36
CA MET A 1 -2.09 -29.12 27.03
C MET A 1 -2.32 -29.08 25.52
N PRO A 2 -3.57 -29.06 25.02
CA PRO A 2 -3.82 -28.90 23.59
C PRO A 2 -3.43 -27.47 23.18
N ARG A 3 -2.55 -27.35 22.17
CA ARG A 3 -2.20 -26.06 21.56
C ARG A 3 -3.49 -25.45 20.98
N ARG A 4 -3.88 -24.25 21.43
CA ARG A 4 -4.94 -23.47 20.79
C ARG A 4 -4.59 -23.34 19.30
N PRO A 5 -5.53 -23.63 18.37
CA PRO A 5 -5.28 -23.36 16.97
C PRO A 5 -5.00 -21.87 16.81
N THR A 6 -3.78 -21.53 16.36
CA THR A 6 -3.43 -20.16 15.98
C THR A 6 -4.33 -19.76 14.83
N ARG A 7 -5.36 -18.96 15.12
CA ARG A 7 -6.33 -18.47 14.14
C ARG A 7 -5.56 -17.81 12.99
N THR A 8 -5.60 -18.42 11.82
CA THR A 8 -5.04 -17.86 10.59
C THR A 8 -5.80 -16.58 10.25
N VAL A 9 -5.09 -15.45 10.23
CA VAL A 9 -5.66 -14.16 9.82
C VAL A 9 -5.88 -14.18 8.32
N SER A 10 -7.10 -13.86 7.87
CA SER A 10 -7.41 -13.82 6.44
C SER A 10 -6.87 -12.55 5.76
N GLU A 11 -6.77 -12.57 4.44
CA GLU A 11 -6.34 -11.40 3.66
C GLU A 11 -7.27 -10.20 3.85
N ALA A 12 -8.58 -10.43 3.93
CA ALA A 12 -9.57 -9.40 4.21
C ALA A 12 -9.38 -8.75 5.60
N GLN A 13 -8.98 -9.53 6.61
CA GLN A 13 -8.66 -8.98 7.93
C GLN A 13 -7.39 -8.14 7.91
N ILE A 14 -6.37 -8.55 7.14
CA ILE A 14 -5.15 -7.76 6.94
C ILE A 14 -5.49 -6.46 6.21
N GLU A 15 -6.27 -6.52 5.14
CA GLU A 15 -6.74 -5.33 4.42
C GLU A 15 -7.39 -4.33 5.36
N GLN A 16 -8.33 -4.80 6.20
CA GLN A 16 -8.99 -3.94 7.17
C GLN A 16 -7.99 -3.31 8.16
N GLN A 17 -7.10 -4.10 8.74
CA GLN A 17 -6.09 -3.60 9.68
C GLN A 17 -5.16 -2.56 9.05
N VAL A 18 -4.71 -2.80 7.82
CA VAL A 18 -3.85 -1.86 7.08
C VAL A 18 -4.59 -0.56 6.79
N ARG A 19 -5.86 -0.62 6.38
CA ARG A 19 -6.69 0.56 6.16
C ARG A 19 -6.89 1.37 7.43
N GLU A 20 -7.14 0.72 8.57
CA GLU A 20 -7.27 1.37 9.87
C GLU A 20 -5.96 2.04 10.32
N VAL A 21 -4.80 1.42 10.06
CA VAL A 21 -3.49 2.05 10.31
C VAL A 21 -3.31 3.30 9.45
N PHE A 22 -3.52 3.20 8.14
CA PHE A 22 -3.40 4.34 7.23
C PHE A 22 -4.35 5.49 7.60
N ALA A 23 -5.61 5.20 7.89
CA ALA A 23 -6.58 6.21 8.32
C ALA A 23 -6.11 6.94 9.60
N ARG A 24 -5.69 6.20 10.63
CA ARG A 24 -5.16 6.79 11.88
C ARG A 24 -3.89 7.63 11.66
N ARG A 25 -3.12 7.31 10.63
CA ARG A 25 -1.89 8.04 10.25
C ARG A 25 -2.15 9.20 9.27
N GLY A 26 -3.42 9.46 8.91
CA GLY A 26 -3.82 10.56 8.03
C GLY A 26 -3.61 10.29 6.54
N TYR A 27 -3.48 9.03 6.14
CA TYR A 27 -3.41 8.62 4.74
C TYR A 27 -4.81 8.39 4.17
N LEU A 28 -4.97 8.69 2.89
CA LEU A 28 -6.08 8.23 2.07
C LEU A 28 -5.65 6.95 1.36
N SER A 29 -6.25 5.80 1.70
CA SER A 29 -6.03 4.54 0.99
C SER A 29 -7.15 4.26 0.00
N VAL A 30 -6.82 3.95 -1.25
CA VAL A 30 -7.80 3.63 -2.30
C VAL A 30 -7.58 2.19 -2.76
N LYS A 31 -8.64 1.38 -2.77
CA LYS A 31 -8.61 0.02 -3.34
C LYS A 31 -8.71 0.12 -4.87
N THR A 32 -7.90 -0.64 -5.59
CA THR A 32 -7.77 -0.52 -7.05
C THR A 32 -8.77 -1.37 -7.81
N GLU A 33 -9.23 -2.46 -7.20
CA GLU A 33 -10.16 -3.43 -7.82
C GLU A 33 -9.65 -3.99 -9.17
N ALA A 34 -8.32 -4.09 -9.30
CA ALA A 34 -7.65 -4.58 -10.49
C ALA A 34 -8.17 -5.95 -10.95
N GLY A 35 -8.35 -6.11 -12.26
CA GLY A 35 -8.80 -7.37 -12.86
C GLY A 35 -10.28 -7.71 -12.65
N LYS A 36 -11.09 -6.85 -12.02
CA LYS A 36 -12.55 -7.01 -11.98
C LYS A 36 -13.20 -6.54 -13.28
N SER A 37 -14.29 -7.19 -13.69
CA SER A 37 -15.07 -6.83 -14.88
C SER A 37 -15.57 -5.38 -14.83
N GLY A 38 -15.27 -4.58 -15.85
CA GLY A 38 -15.68 -3.17 -15.93
C GLY A 38 -14.63 -2.16 -15.41
N HIS A 39 -13.50 -2.63 -14.89
CA HIS A 39 -12.41 -1.77 -14.43
C HIS A 39 -11.28 -1.68 -15.47
N ARG A 40 -10.58 -0.54 -15.51
CA ARG A 40 -9.49 -0.29 -16.47
C ARG A 40 -8.11 -0.80 -16.03
N LEU A 41 -7.97 -1.17 -14.75
CA LEU A 41 -6.68 -1.62 -14.22
C LEU A 41 -6.46 -3.11 -14.55
N PRO A 42 -5.28 -3.46 -15.09
CA PRO A 42 -4.99 -4.81 -15.55
C PRO A 42 -4.88 -5.80 -14.38
N VAL A 43 -5.11 -7.08 -14.68
CA VAL A 43 -4.86 -8.18 -13.74
C VAL A 43 -3.41 -8.12 -13.26
N GLY A 44 -3.19 -8.27 -11.95
CA GLY A 44 -1.87 -8.20 -11.34
C GLY A 44 -1.41 -6.79 -10.94
N PHE A 45 -2.22 -5.75 -11.21
CA PHE A 45 -1.98 -4.42 -10.62
C PHE A 45 -2.17 -4.48 -9.08
N PRO A 46 -1.36 -3.74 -8.29
CA PRO A 46 -1.42 -3.77 -6.83
C PRO A 46 -2.82 -3.51 -6.25
N ASP A 47 -3.15 -4.16 -5.13
CA ASP A 47 -4.47 -4.09 -4.49
C ASP A 47 -4.90 -2.67 -4.06
N GLY A 48 -3.95 -1.79 -3.76
CA GLY A 48 -4.25 -0.46 -3.24
C GLY A 48 -3.21 0.61 -3.54
N LEU A 49 -3.64 1.86 -3.34
CA LEU A 49 -2.83 3.08 -3.43
C LEU A 49 -2.89 3.78 -2.07
N ALA A 50 -1.75 4.26 -1.58
CA ALA A 50 -1.67 5.06 -0.35
C ALA A 50 -1.25 6.49 -0.68
N PHE A 51 -2.13 7.44 -0.37
CA PHE A 51 -1.90 8.87 -0.57
C PHE A 51 -1.74 9.59 0.75
N LEU A 52 -0.86 10.58 0.78
CA LEU A 52 -0.65 11.44 1.94
C LEU A 52 -0.88 12.90 1.54
N PRO A 53 -1.62 13.70 2.33
CA PRO A 53 -1.77 15.12 2.05
C PRO A 53 -0.44 15.83 2.27
N VAL A 54 -0.11 16.75 1.36
CA VAL A 54 1.11 17.55 1.36
C VAL A 54 0.70 19.02 1.26
N ARG A 55 1.15 19.85 2.20
CA ARG A 55 0.84 21.29 2.21
C ARG A 55 1.31 21.95 0.91
N GLY A 56 0.50 22.91 0.41
CA GLY A 56 0.77 23.57 -0.87
C GLY A 56 0.32 22.77 -2.11
N THR A 57 -0.16 21.53 -1.94
CA THR A 57 -0.73 20.70 -3.02
C THR A 57 -2.04 20.03 -2.57
N ARG A 58 -2.44 18.92 -3.20
CA ARG A 58 -3.60 18.10 -2.81
C ARG A 58 -3.16 16.83 -2.07
N PHE A 59 -2.52 15.90 -2.77
CA PHE A 59 -2.04 14.63 -2.25
C PHE A 59 -0.80 14.16 -3.02
N ALA A 60 0.13 13.51 -2.33
CA ALA A 60 1.21 12.75 -2.96
C ALA A 60 0.88 11.25 -2.88
N LEU A 61 1.11 10.53 -3.98
CA LEU A 61 1.13 9.07 -3.96
C LEU A 61 2.41 8.63 -3.24
N VAL A 62 2.26 7.94 -2.11
CA VAL A 62 3.38 7.46 -1.30
C VAL A 62 3.73 6.02 -1.65
N ALA A 63 2.73 5.16 -1.89
CA ALA A 63 2.97 3.76 -2.17
C ALA A 63 1.89 3.12 -3.04
N LEU A 64 2.35 2.16 -3.85
CA LEU A 64 1.53 1.09 -4.41
C LEU A 64 1.57 -0.08 -3.43
N VAL A 65 0.42 -0.57 -2.98
CA VAL A 65 0.32 -1.56 -1.91
C VAL A 65 -0.29 -2.84 -2.44
N GLU A 66 0.40 -3.94 -2.22
CA GLU A 66 -0.06 -5.30 -2.44
C GLU A 66 -0.29 -5.96 -1.08
N LEU A 67 -1.47 -6.52 -0.84
CA LEU A 67 -1.83 -7.14 0.42
C LEU A 67 -1.72 -8.66 0.30
N LYS A 68 -1.07 -9.27 1.29
CA LYS A 68 -0.97 -10.73 1.37
C LYS A 68 -1.04 -11.21 2.80
N THR A 69 -1.56 -12.40 3.02
CA THR A 69 -1.36 -13.13 4.29
C THR A 69 0.13 -13.43 4.50
N ARG A 70 0.56 -13.77 5.73
CA ARG A 70 1.97 -14.09 6.01
C ARG A 70 2.56 -15.17 5.10
N SER A 71 1.78 -16.19 4.75
CA SER A 71 2.19 -17.27 3.82
C SER A 71 1.75 -17.03 2.37
N GLY A 72 0.95 -15.98 2.11
CA GLY A 72 0.42 -15.65 0.79
C GLY A 72 1.54 -15.35 -0.20
N LYS A 73 1.47 -15.96 -1.39
CA LYS A 73 2.42 -15.71 -2.48
C LYS A 73 1.76 -14.79 -3.51
N LEU A 74 2.59 -14.06 -4.25
CA LEU A 74 2.12 -13.34 -5.43
C LEU A 74 1.69 -14.34 -6.50
N SER A 75 0.63 -14.03 -7.22
CA SER A 75 0.27 -14.77 -8.43
C SER A 75 1.28 -14.49 -9.55
N PRO A 76 1.38 -15.37 -10.58
CA PRO A 76 2.24 -15.11 -11.73
C PRO A 76 1.96 -13.75 -12.41
N ASP A 77 0.69 -13.35 -12.51
CA ASP A 77 0.30 -12.06 -13.09
C ASP A 77 0.78 -10.88 -12.24
N GLN A 78 0.68 -10.98 -10.91
CA GLN A 78 1.22 -9.98 -9.98
C GLN A 78 2.74 -9.88 -10.09
N VAL A 79 3.45 -11.02 -10.18
CA VAL A 79 4.90 -11.03 -10.37
C VAL A 79 5.30 -10.31 -11.67
N LYS A 80 4.62 -10.63 -12.78
CA LYS A 80 4.87 -10.02 -14.10
C LYS A 80 4.59 -8.52 -14.08
N TYR A 81 3.44 -8.11 -13.54
CA TYR A 81 3.05 -6.71 -13.54
C TYR A 81 3.88 -5.88 -12.56
N HIS A 82 4.24 -6.42 -11.40
CA HIS A 82 5.15 -5.75 -10.47
C HIS A 82 6.56 -5.56 -11.08
N ALA A 83 7.02 -6.50 -11.92
CA ALA A 83 8.28 -6.31 -12.65
C ALA A 83 8.18 -5.15 -13.65
N LEU A 84 7.05 -5.02 -14.35
CA LEU A 84 6.78 -3.88 -15.24
C LEU A 84 6.72 -2.55 -14.47
N LEU A 85 6.08 -2.51 -13.30
CA LEU A 85 6.05 -1.30 -12.47
C LEU A 85 7.48 -0.90 -12.04
N ARG A 86 8.29 -1.88 -11.62
CA ARG A 86 9.69 -1.64 -11.24
C ARG A 86 10.54 -1.11 -12.39
N SER A 87 10.28 -1.54 -13.63
CA SER A 87 10.97 -0.98 -14.81
C SER A 87 10.64 0.49 -15.06
N HIS A 88 9.59 1.02 -14.43
CA HIS A 88 9.20 2.43 -14.46
C HIS A 88 9.50 3.14 -13.12
N ALA A 89 10.43 2.60 -12.33
CA ALA A 89 10.80 3.10 -10.99
C ALA A 89 9.64 3.15 -9.97
N LEU A 90 8.53 2.45 -10.24
CA LEU A 90 7.44 2.27 -9.30
C LEU A 90 7.65 0.96 -8.56
N GLN A 91 7.82 1.03 -7.22
CA GLN A 91 8.05 -0.14 -6.39
C GLN A 91 6.79 -0.48 -5.58
N PRO A 92 6.00 -1.50 -6.00
CA PRO A 92 4.95 -2.05 -5.14
C PRO A 92 5.54 -2.61 -3.85
N LEU A 93 4.85 -2.34 -2.75
CA LEU A 93 5.19 -2.82 -1.41
C LEU A 93 4.21 -3.90 -0.99
N ILE A 94 4.74 -5.03 -0.55
CA ILE A 94 3.95 -6.17 -0.07
C ILE A 94 3.74 -5.99 1.43
N ILE A 95 2.51 -5.74 1.84
CA ILE A 95 2.13 -5.52 3.24
C ILE A 95 1.39 -6.76 3.75
N ARG A 96 1.86 -7.28 4.89
CA ARG A 96 1.34 -8.55 5.45
C ARG A 96 0.72 -8.42 6.83
N ASP A 97 0.88 -7.27 7.45
CA ASP A 97 0.37 -6.97 8.78
C ASP A 97 0.34 -5.46 9.05
N ALA A 98 -0.28 -5.11 10.17
CA ALA A 98 -0.41 -3.73 10.64
C ALA A 98 0.94 -3.08 10.95
N GLU A 99 1.94 -3.85 11.41
CA GLU A 99 3.27 -3.33 11.74
C GLU A 99 3.99 -2.85 10.49
N SER A 100 3.97 -3.64 9.41
CA SER A 100 4.53 -3.25 8.11
C SER A 100 3.84 -2.00 7.55
N ALA A 101 2.52 -1.89 7.71
CA ALA A 101 1.77 -0.69 7.32
C ALA A 101 2.15 0.55 8.14
N ASP A 102 2.42 0.37 9.43
CA ASP A 102 2.81 1.46 10.32
C ASP A 102 4.21 1.99 9.98
N ALA A 103 5.15 1.09 9.68
CA ALA A 103 6.48 1.44 9.20
C ALA A 103 6.42 2.26 7.90
N LEU A 104 5.67 1.78 6.91
CA LEU A 104 5.43 2.51 5.66
C LEU A 104 4.80 3.90 5.92
N ALA A 105 3.81 3.97 6.82
CA ALA A 105 3.19 5.23 7.16
C ALA A 105 4.16 6.23 7.83
N ALA A 106 5.14 5.73 8.59
CA ALA A 106 6.21 6.55 9.15
C ALA A 106 7.16 7.08 8.06
N GLU A 107 7.60 6.23 7.13
CA GLU A 107 8.44 6.61 6.00
C GLU A 107 7.77 7.68 5.11
N GLY A 108 6.49 7.51 4.79
CA GLY A 108 5.79 8.51 3.96
C GLY A 108 5.63 9.87 4.64
N ARG A 109 5.59 9.95 5.98
CA ARG A 109 5.61 11.25 6.68
C ARG A 109 6.95 11.94 6.54
N GLU A 110 8.04 11.18 6.56
CA GLU A 110 9.37 11.71 6.27
C GLU A 110 9.45 12.26 4.85
N LEU A 111 8.93 11.50 3.88
CA LEU A 111 8.84 11.94 2.50
C LEU A 111 8.02 13.24 2.37
N ARG A 112 6.86 13.34 3.04
CA ARG A 112 6.07 14.58 3.05
C ARG A 112 6.88 15.76 3.54
N ARG A 113 7.61 15.63 4.66
CA ARG A 113 8.42 16.74 5.19
C ARG A 113 9.43 17.23 4.16
N ARG A 114 10.07 16.31 3.43
CA ARG A 114 11.04 16.66 2.37
C ARG A 114 10.37 17.36 1.20
N ILE A 115 9.22 16.86 0.73
CA ILE A 115 8.47 17.49 -0.36
C ILE A 115 8.01 18.90 0.04
N GLU A 116 7.44 19.05 1.25
CA GLU A 116 6.99 20.36 1.75
C GLU A 116 8.15 21.37 1.85
N ALA A 117 9.33 20.93 2.29
CA ALA A 117 10.52 21.78 2.31
C ALA A 117 10.94 22.23 0.89
N LEU A 118 10.99 21.30 -0.07
CA LEU A 118 11.36 21.62 -1.46
C LEU A 118 10.40 22.61 -2.13
N LEU A 119 9.11 22.51 -1.82
CA LEU A 119 8.09 23.43 -2.33
C LEU A 119 8.17 24.83 -1.69
N GLN A 120 8.69 24.95 -0.47
CA GLN A 120 8.92 26.25 0.16
C GLN A 120 10.15 26.96 -0.42
N GLU A 121 11.15 26.20 -0.86
CA GLU A 121 12.37 26.73 -1.50
C GLU A 121 12.16 27.12 -2.97
N ASN A 122 11.10 26.62 -3.61
CA ASN A 122 10.75 26.88 -5.02
C ASN A 122 9.24 27.21 -5.15
N PRO A 123 8.80 28.43 -4.76
CA PRO A 123 7.39 28.80 -4.71
C PRO A 123 6.69 28.86 -6.08
#